data_AF-A0A7V9AP47-F1
#
_entry.id   AF-A0A7V9AP47-F1
#
_cell.length_a   1.000
_cell.length_b   1.000
_cell.length_c   1.000
_cell.angle_alpha   90.00
_cell.angle_beta   90.00
_cell.angle_gamma   90.00
#
_symmetry.space_group_name_H-M   'P 1'
#
loop_
_entity.id
_entity.type
_entity.pdbx_description
1 polymer ?
#
loop_
_entity_poly.entity_id
_entity_poly.type
_entity_poly.pdbx_seq_one_letter_code
_entity_poly.pdbx_strand_id
1 'polypeptide(L)'
;MDSQHILSPSDTFVHRHIGPTDADIQEMLATLGLQSLDALIDATVPADIRLHTPLALGPHRGEHDVLAELRALHDRNQVFRSFIGMGYYDCPTPPVIQRNILENPGWYTQYTPYQPEIAQGRLEALLNYQTMVADLTGLPLANASMLDEGTAAAEAMTMCHRIVNRETDREKNGFFIADDCHPQTIAVLQTRAEPLGITLHIGQVEKADAMGQDVFGFLLQYPATDGSVYDYSRLIEQAHAARARVVVATDLLALTLLKPPGEFGADIAVGSSQRFGVPLGFGGPHAAFLSTKAEYVRQMPGRLVGVSKDTAGKIAYRLALQTREQHIRREKATSNICTAQVLLAVMASMYAVYHGPEGLKRIAERVHGLAVVLAEGMRRLGHTVGSTLFFDTVRIHPSTRSANQSTDGMLARAAERRMNLRRFGDGSIGIALDELTTALEVQTLWEIFACGKEVSFTVAQLADQVTLTLPFPVTRISEYLTHEVFHRYHSEHELLRYMHRLQARDLSLVQSMIPLGSCTMKLNATVEMIPVTWKGFGRMHPFAPAEQTLGYQDLCAQLESWLQVIT
;
A
#
# COMPACT_ATOMS: atom_id res chain seq x y z
N MET A 1 4.34 -15.33 52.45
CA MET A 1 4.49 -14.64 51.15
C MET A 1 5.40 -15.50 50.31
N ASP A 2 4.91 -15.96 49.16
CA ASP A 2 5.68 -16.80 48.25
C ASP A 2 6.82 -15.96 47.64
N SER A 3 8.07 -16.41 47.78
CA SER A 3 9.26 -15.66 47.35
C SER A 3 9.27 -15.34 45.86
N GLN A 4 8.54 -16.13 45.04
CA GLN A 4 8.40 -15.89 43.61
C GLN A 4 7.55 -14.65 43.27
N HIS A 5 6.64 -14.26 44.16
CA HIS A 5 5.75 -13.12 43.95
C HIS A 5 6.49 -11.77 44.05
N ILE A 6 7.59 -11.69 44.80
CA ILE A 6 8.42 -10.47 44.89
C ILE A 6 9.22 -10.24 43.59
N LEU A 7 9.45 -11.31 42.82
CA LEU A 7 10.27 -11.29 41.61
C LEU A 7 9.45 -11.22 40.31
N SER A 8 8.12 -11.34 40.41
CA SER A 8 7.23 -11.27 39.26
C SER A 8 6.99 -9.81 38.84
N PRO A 9 6.83 -9.52 37.53
CA PRO A 9 6.53 -8.17 37.06
C PRO A 9 5.21 -7.68 37.66
N SER A 10 5.16 -6.39 38.04
CA SER A 10 3.95 -5.78 38.60
C SER A 10 2.88 -5.47 37.55
N ASP A 11 3.25 -5.48 36.26
CA ASP A 11 2.46 -5.12 35.10
C ASP A 11 2.15 -6.33 34.21
N THR A 12 1.67 -7.43 34.82
CA THR A 12 1.27 -8.62 34.07
C THR A 12 0.14 -8.33 33.08
N PHE A 13 0.23 -8.82 31.85
CA PHE A 13 -0.73 -8.45 30.79
C PHE A 13 -2.06 -9.23 30.82
N VAL A 14 -2.04 -10.48 31.30
CA VAL A 14 -3.18 -11.41 31.17
C VAL A 14 -4.48 -10.85 31.77
N HIS A 15 -4.40 -10.22 32.94
CA HIS A 15 -5.57 -9.61 33.62
C HIS A 15 -6.03 -8.29 32.99
N ARG A 16 -5.29 -7.73 32.03
CA ARG A 16 -5.71 -6.61 31.18
C ARG A 16 -6.37 -7.10 29.89
N HIS A 17 -5.92 -8.23 29.37
CA HIS A 17 -6.44 -8.83 28.14
C HIS A 17 -7.74 -9.60 28.35
N ILE A 18 -7.82 -10.40 29.41
CA ILE A 18 -9.00 -11.21 29.75
C ILE A 18 -9.94 -10.38 30.61
N GLY A 19 -11.14 -10.13 30.12
CA GLY A 19 -12.15 -9.33 30.83
C GLY A 19 -12.70 -9.96 32.11
N PRO A 20 -13.19 -11.22 32.07
CA PRO A 20 -13.73 -11.89 33.25
C PRO A 20 -12.71 -12.03 34.39
N THR A 21 -13.11 -11.63 35.58
CA THR A 21 -12.37 -11.89 36.83
C THR A 21 -12.59 -13.33 37.31
N ASP A 22 -11.82 -13.77 38.31
CA ASP A 22 -12.05 -15.09 38.93
C ASP A 22 -13.48 -15.25 39.46
N ALA A 23 -14.06 -14.18 40.01
CA ALA A 23 -15.45 -14.19 40.49
C ALA A 23 -16.45 -14.34 39.33
N ASP A 24 -16.27 -13.60 38.23
CA ASP A 24 -17.11 -13.72 37.04
C ASP A 24 -17.00 -15.13 36.43
N ILE A 25 -15.79 -15.70 36.40
CA ILE A 25 -15.54 -17.06 35.92
C ILE A 25 -16.31 -18.08 36.77
N GLN A 26 -16.28 -17.95 38.09
CA GLN A 26 -17.04 -18.85 38.98
C GLN A 26 -18.56 -18.72 38.77
N GLU A 27 -19.09 -17.51 38.58
CA GLU A 27 -20.50 -17.29 38.31
C GLU A 27 -20.93 -17.89 36.96
N MET A 28 -20.12 -17.71 35.91
CA MET A 28 -20.34 -18.31 34.59
C MET A 28 -20.30 -19.84 34.66
N LEU A 29 -19.32 -20.42 35.37
CA LEU A 29 -19.22 -21.87 35.57
C LEU A 29 -20.42 -22.43 36.33
N ALA A 30 -20.88 -21.74 37.39
CA ALA A 30 -22.06 -22.12 38.15
C ALA A 30 -23.32 -22.11 37.27
N THR A 31 -23.46 -21.11 36.39
CA THR A 31 -24.55 -21.03 35.41
C THR A 31 -24.55 -22.23 34.45
N LEU A 32 -23.36 -22.71 34.07
CA LEU A 32 -23.17 -23.89 33.22
C LEU A 32 -23.27 -25.21 33.98
N GLY A 33 -23.37 -25.19 35.31
CA GLY A 33 -23.35 -26.40 36.16
C GLY A 33 -21.98 -27.08 36.22
N LEU A 34 -20.90 -26.33 35.99
CA LEU A 34 -19.52 -26.84 35.96
C LEU A 34 -18.73 -26.33 37.17
N GLN A 35 -17.71 -27.10 37.58
CA GLN A 35 -16.92 -26.81 38.79
C GLN A 35 -15.59 -26.10 38.51
N SER A 36 -15.10 -26.12 37.26
CA SER A 36 -13.82 -25.52 36.88
C SER A 36 -13.74 -25.25 35.37
N LEU A 37 -12.76 -24.43 34.97
CA LEU A 37 -12.41 -24.26 33.57
C LEU A 37 -11.92 -25.57 32.94
N ASP A 38 -11.20 -26.41 33.69
CA ASP A 38 -10.79 -27.73 33.20
C ASP A 38 -11.99 -28.62 32.87
N ALA A 39 -13.04 -28.62 33.73
CA ALA A 39 -14.26 -29.36 33.47
C ALA A 39 -14.99 -28.85 32.21
N LEU A 40 -14.95 -27.52 31.95
CA LEU A 40 -15.47 -26.94 30.71
C LEU A 40 -14.67 -27.42 29.49
N ILE A 41 -13.34 -27.40 29.55
CA ILE A 41 -12.48 -27.86 28.46
C ILE A 41 -12.66 -29.36 28.20
N ASP A 42 -12.72 -30.18 29.26
CA ASP A 42 -12.94 -31.63 29.18
C ASP A 42 -14.27 -31.98 28.51
N ALA A 43 -15.32 -31.18 28.77
CA ALA A 43 -16.63 -31.34 28.15
C ALA A 43 -16.73 -30.78 26.72
N THR A 44 -15.79 -29.93 26.29
CA THR A 44 -15.88 -29.18 25.03
C THR A 44 -14.91 -29.67 23.96
N VAL A 45 -13.65 -29.91 24.32
CA VAL A 45 -12.56 -30.23 23.37
C VAL A 45 -12.25 -31.72 23.45
N PRO A 46 -12.38 -32.49 22.33
CA PRO A 46 -12.09 -33.92 22.32
C PRO A 46 -10.69 -34.25 22.85
N ALA A 47 -10.60 -35.24 23.73
CA ALA A 47 -9.37 -35.56 24.47
C ALA A 47 -8.22 -36.03 23.56
N ASP A 48 -8.54 -36.66 22.43
CA ASP A 48 -7.59 -37.23 21.47
C ASP A 48 -6.85 -36.18 20.63
N ILE A 49 -7.36 -34.94 20.57
CA ILE A 49 -6.71 -33.82 19.87
C ILE A 49 -6.11 -32.77 20.83
N ARG A 50 -6.18 -32.99 22.15
CA ARG A 50 -5.66 -32.03 23.13
C ARG A 50 -4.15 -32.16 23.29
N LEU A 51 -3.50 -31.00 23.40
CA LEU A 51 -2.13 -30.95 23.91
C LEU A 51 -2.13 -31.32 25.40
N HIS A 52 -1.36 -32.35 25.74
CA HIS A 52 -1.14 -32.78 27.13
C HIS A 52 0.09 -32.13 27.78
N THR A 53 0.83 -31.34 27.00
CA THR A 53 2.00 -30.59 27.45
C THR A 53 1.77 -29.09 27.25
N PRO A 54 2.18 -28.23 28.20
CA PRO A 54 2.14 -26.79 28.00
C PRO A 54 2.95 -26.34 26.78
N LEU A 55 2.57 -25.20 26.19
CA LEU A 55 3.31 -24.60 25.09
C LEU A 55 4.69 -24.12 25.57
N ALA A 56 5.74 -24.47 24.83
CA ALA A 56 7.11 -24.10 25.15
C ALA A 56 7.47 -22.69 24.61
N LEU A 57 6.81 -21.65 25.13
CA LEU A 57 6.95 -20.25 24.67
C LEU A 57 7.85 -19.38 25.57
N GLY A 58 8.43 -19.94 26.63
CA GLY A 58 9.19 -19.20 27.64
C GLY A 58 8.30 -18.48 28.67
N PRO A 59 8.91 -17.77 29.63
CA PRO A 59 8.17 -17.06 30.67
C PRO A 59 7.40 -15.86 30.10
N HIS A 60 6.26 -15.53 30.71
CA HIS A 60 5.55 -14.30 30.39
C HIS A 60 6.35 -13.08 30.85
N ARG A 61 6.09 -11.93 30.21
CA ARG A 61 6.77 -10.65 30.46
C ARG A 61 5.74 -9.57 30.80
N GLY A 62 6.19 -8.53 31.50
CA GLY A 62 5.40 -7.31 31.72
C GLY A 62 5.27 -6.48 30.44
N GLU A 63 4.29 -5.60 30.38
CA GLU A 63 4.08 -4.68 29.25
C GLU A 63 5.31 -3.79 28.99
N HIS A 64 5.98 -3.31 30.05
CA HIS A 64 7.17 -2.45 29.92
C HIS A 64 8.36 -3.20 29.32
N ASP A 65 8.59 -4.44 29.75
CA ASP A 65 9.68 -5.27 29.26
C ASP A 65 9.50 -5.62 27.78
N VAL A 66 8.26 -5.91 27.36
CA VAL A 66 7.93 -6.17 25.95
C VAL A 66 8.24 -4.95 25.08
N LEU A 67 7.89 -3.74 25.52
CA LEU A 67 8.25 -2.52 24.78
C LEU A 67 9.76 -2.30 24.72
N ALA A 68 10.48 -2.56 25.80
CA ALA A 68 11.95 -2.43 25.83
C ALA A 68 12.62 -3.41 24.85
N GLU A 69 12.11 -4.65 24.75
CA GLU A 69 12.62 -5.66 23.83
C GLU A 69 12.30 -5.33 22.37
N LEU A 70 11.06 -4.94 22.08
CA LEU A 70 10.68 -4.46 20.75
C LEU A 70 11.50 -3.23 20.37
N ARG A 71 11.87 -2.38 21.35
CA ARG A 71 12.73 -1.23 21.11
C ARG A 71 14.16 -1.65 20.74
N ALA A 72 14.69 -2.67 21.39
CA ALA A 72 15.99 -3.24 21.04
C ALA A 72 16.00 -3.83 19.62
N LEU A 73 14.91 -4.48 19.19
CA LEU A 73 14.74 -4.93 17.80
C LEU A 73 14.66 -3.75 16.83
N HIS A 74 13.84 -2.75 17.14
CA HIS A 74 13.74 -1.50 16.38
C HIS A 74 15.10 -0.83 16.17
N ASP A 75 15.93 -0.73 17.22
CA ASP A 75 17.23 -0.04 17.18
C ASP A 75 18.30 -0.82 16.38
N ARG A 76 18.04 -2.09 16.05
CA ARG A 76 18.88 -2.89 15.15
C ARG A 76 18.60 -2.67 13.67
N ASN A 77 17.47 -2.04 13.34
CA ASN A 77 17.18 -1.64 11.97
C ASN A 77 17.89 -0.33 11.63
N GLN A 78 18.46 -0.25 10.44
CA GLN A 78 19.15 0.94 9.94
C GLN A 78 18.24 1.72 9.01
N VAL A 79 17.56 2.74 9.53
CA VAL A 79 16.71 3.61 8.71
C VAL A 79 17.60 4.50 7.83
N PHE A 80 17.63 4.21 6.53
CA PHE A 80 18.32 4.96 5.48
C PHE A 80 17.31 5.74 4.63
N ARG A 81 17.77 6.81 3.98
CA ARG A 81 16.96 7.45 2.93
C ARG A 81 16.99 6.56 1.68
N SER A 82 15.86 5.99 1.33
CA SER A 82 15.78 4.98 0.27
C SER A 82 15.15 5.58 -0.98
N PHE A 83 15.96 5.74 -2.02
CA PHE A 83 15.56 6.18 -3.36
C PHE A 83 15.42 5.00 -4.33
N ILE A 84 15.03 3.83 -3.80
CA ILE A 84 14.90 2.58 -4.59
C ILE A 84 13.67 2.64 -5.51
N GLY A 85 12.57 3.24 -5.04
CA GLY A 85 11.30 3.28 -5.76
C GLY A 85 10.64 1.90 -5.79
N MET A 86 10.38 1.39 -7.00
CA MET A 86 9.74 0.07 -7.18
C MET A 86 8.35 -0.04 -6.52
N GLY A 87 7.58 1.05 -6.52
CA GLY A 87 6.22 1.10 -5.97
C GLY A 87 6.14 1.57 -4.51
N TYR A 88 7.27 1.85 -3.86
CA TYR A 88 7.34 2.35 -2.49
C TYR A 88 8.17 3.64 -2.44
N TYR A 89 7.57 4.71 -1.93
CA TYR A 89 8.16 6.04 -1.90
C TYR A 89 7.91 6.64 -0.51
N ASP A 90 8.95 7.19 0.12
CA ASP A 90 8.79 7.74 1.47
C ASP A 90 7.87 8.97 1.41
N CYS A 91 7.04 9.15 2.43
CA CYS A 91 6.14 10.29 2.49
C CYS A 91 5.93 10.71 3.95
N PRO A 92 5.73 12.02 4.22
CA PRO A 92 5.24 12.44 5.52
C PRO A 92 3.82 11.92 5.71
N THR A 93 3.60 11.10 6.75
CA THR A 93 2.26 10.95 7.31
C THR A 93 1.92 12.23 8.05
N PRO A 94 0.88 12.99 7.67
CA PRO A 94 0.50 14.19 8.41
C PRO A 94 0.27 13.84 9.89
N PRO A 95 0.94 14.51 10.85
CA PRO A 95 0.86 14.14 12.27
C PRO A 95 -0.57 14.09 12.82
N VAL A 96 -1.44 14.96 12.32
CA VAL A 96 -2.86 14.98 12.66
C VAL A 96 -3.59 13.70 12.22
N ILE A 97 -3.23 13.11 11.07
CA ILE A 97 -3.79 11.83 10.58
C ILE A 97 -3.19 10.66 11.37
N GLN A 98 -1.87 10.64 11.58
CA GLN A 98 -1.21 9.61 12.37
C GLN A 98 -1.86 9.49 13.76
N ARG A 99 -1.95 10.61 14.48
CA ARG A 99 -2.46 10.62 15.85
C ARG A 99 -3.95 10.32 15.95
N ASN A 100 -4.76 10.86 15.04
CA ASN A 100 -6.22 10.84 15.19
C ASN A 100 -6.92 9.74 14.37
N ILE A 101 -6.18 8.99 13.54
CA ILE A 101 -6.68 7.80 12.82
C ILE A 101 -5.84 6.57 13.18
N LEU A 102 -4.56 6.55 12.80
CA LEU A 102 -3.72 5.35 12.94
C LEU A 102 -3.52 4.95 14.41
N GLU A 103 -3.33 5.94 15.29
CA GLU A 103 -3.11 5.75 16.73
C GLU A 103 -4.41 5.93 17.55
N ASN A 104 -5.58 5.92 16.89
CA ASN A 104 -6.88 6.12 17.54
C ASN A 104 -7.73 4.84 17.51
N PRO A 105 -8.00 4.18 18.65
CA PRO A 105 -8.77 2.94 18.69
C PRO A 105 -10.22 3.10 18.19
N GLY A 106 -10.74 4.32 18.16
CA GLY A 106 -12.03 4.63 17.53
C GLY A 106 -12.05 4.47 16.01
N TRP A 107 -10.90 4.27 15.36
CA TRP A 107 -10.75 4.03 13.92
C TRP A 107 -10.26 2.64 13.57
N TYR A 108 -9.45 2.00 14.43
CA TYR A 108 -8.82 0.71 14.11
C TYR A 108 -9.45 -0.52 14.80
N THR A 109 -10.38 -0.34 15.75
CA THR A 109 -10.97 -1.49 16.49
C THR A 109 -12.29 -1.99 15.92
N GLN A 110 -12.95 -1.21 15.06
CA GLN A 110 -14.10 -1.68 14.28
C GLN A 110 -13.66 -2.55 13.10
N TYR A 111 -14.60 -3.36 12.61
CA TYR A 111 -14.36 -4.23 11.45
C TYR A 111 -15.14 -3.75 10.22
N THR A 112 -15.24 -4.63 9.23
CA THR A 112 -16.04 -4.44 8.00
C THR A 112 -17.39 -3.78 8.32
N PRO A 113 -17.83 -2.75 7.56
CA PRO A 113 -19.09 -2.04 7.80
C PRO A 113 -20.32 -2.87 7.35
N TYR A 114 -20.50 -4.06 7.94
CA TYR A 114 -21.65 -4.93 7.68
C TYR A 114 -22.97 -4.30 8.13
N GLN A 115 -22.94 -3.53 9.21
CA GLN A 115 -24.08 -2.78 9.78
C GLN A 115 -23.92 -1.30 9.42
N PRO A 116 -24.48 -0.84 8.28
CA PRO A 116 -24.18 0.48 7.73
C PRO A 116 -24.63 1.63 8.63
N GLU A 117 -25.72 1.48 9.38
CA GLU A 117 -26.31 2.52 10.25
C GLU A 117 -25.36 2.97 11.36
N ILE A 118 -24.45 2.09 11.80
CA ILE A 118 -23.43 2.33 12.83
C ILE A 118 -22.00 2.31 12.24
N ALA A 119 -21.90 2.61 10.94
CA ALA A 119 -20.64 2.60 10.20
C ALA A 119 -20.54 3.71 9.14
N GLN A 120 -21.38 4.74 9.23
CA GLN A 120 -21.45 5.81 8.22
C GLN A 120 -20.15 6.62 8.12
N GLY A 121 -19.38 6.73 9.20
CA GLY A 121 -18.11 7.44 9.23
C GLY A 121 -17.07 6.81 8.30
N ARG A 122 -16.72 5.54 8.53
CA ARG A 122 -15.76 4.84 7.66
C ARG A 122 -16.30 4.58 6.25
N LEU A 123 -17.62 4.41 6.09
CA LEU A 123 -18.22 4.32 4.75
C LEU A 123 -18.07 5.63 3.96
N GLU A 124 -18.24 6.80 4.59
CA GLU A 124 -17.98 8.10 3.96
C GLU A 124 -16.49 8.25 3.61
N ALA A 125 -15.58 7.90 4.52
CA ALA A 125 -14.13 7.98 4.26
C ALA A 125 -13.67 7.04 3.13
N LEU A 126 -14.29 5.86 2.99
CA LEU A 126 -14.07 4.94 1.88
C LEU A 126 -14.70 5.45 0.57
N LEU A 127 -15.83 6.15 0.63
CA LEU A 127 -16.39 6.81 -0.54
C LEU A 127 -15.45 7.93 -1.03
N ASN A 128 -14.87 8.72 -0.11
CA ASN A 128 -13.84 9.70 -0.45
C ASN A 128 -12.63 9.04 -1.12
N TYR A 129 -12.18 7.88 -0.62
CA TYR A 129 -11.11 7.10 -1.25
C TYR A 129 -11.47 6.70 -2.69
N GLN A 130 -12.68 6.16 -2.89
CA GLN A 130 -13.14 5.77 -4.22
C GLN A 130 -13.23 6.96 -5.18
N THR A 131 -13.76 8.10 -4.73
CA THR A 131 -13.82 9.34 -5.52
C THR A 131 -12.43 9.85 -5.86
N MET A 132 -11.51 9.85 -4.89
CA MET A 132 -10.12 10.27 -5.11
C MET A 132 -9.44 9.40 -6.19
N VAL A 133 -9.55 8.08 -6.08
CA VAL A 133 -8.99 7.16 -7.08
C VAL A 133 -9.65 7.35 -8.46
N ALA A 134 -10.98 7.46 -8.50
CA ALA A 134 -11.72 7.62 -9.75
C ALA A 134 -11.29 8.91 -10.49
N ASP A 135 -11.24 10.04 -9.79
CA ASP A 135 -10.84 11.34 -10.34
C ASP A 135 -9.37 11.32 -10.81
N LEU A 136 -8.47 10.74 -10.02
CA LEU A 136 -7.05 10.72 -10.36
C LEU A 136 -6.76 9.78 -11.52
N THR A 137 -7.44 8.64 -11.63
CA THR A 137 -7.25 7.66 -12.72
C THR A 137 -8.06 7.98 -13.98
N GLY A 138 -9.02 8.90 -13.90
CA GLY A 138 -9.92 9.23 -15.01
C GLY A 138 -10.92 8.10 -15.33
N LEU A 139 -11.12 7.15 -14.40
CA LEU A 139 -12.03 6.03 -14.54
C LEU A 139 -13.19 6.16 -13.54
N PRO A 140 -14.44 5.89 -13.95
CA PRO A 140 -15.62 6.34 -13.19
C PRO A 140 -15.90 5.55 -11.90
N LEU A 141 -15.30 4.37 -11.70
CA LEU A 141 -15.55 3.53 -10.53
C LEU A 141 -14.24 3.01 -9.93
N ALA A 142 -14.10 3.09 -8.62
CA ALA A 142 -13.02 2.46 -7.87
C ALA A 142 -13.58 1.65 -6.69
N ASN A 143 -12.89 0.58 -6.30
CA ASN A 143 -13.27 -0.23 -5.15
C ASN A 143 -12.77 0.37 -3.82
N ALA A 144 -13.22 -0.20 -2.71
CA ALA A 144 -12.84 0.19 -1.35
C ALA A 144 -11.53 -0.51 -0.89
N SER A 145 -10.52 -0.48 -1.75
CA SER A 145 -9.17 -1.05 -1.65
C SER A 145 -8.98 -2.53 -2.03
N MET A 146 -7.71 -2.84 -2.34
CA MET A 146 -7.09 -4.16 -2.53
C MET A 146 -5.92 -4.33 -1.54
N LEU A 147 -5.25 -5.49 -1.58
CA LEU A 147 -4.19 -5.84 -0.61
C LEU A 147 -2.87 -5.10 -0.88
N ASP A 148 -2.39 -5.14 -2.12
CA ASP A 148 -1.17 -4.49 -2.60
C ASP A 148 -1.22 -4.35 -4.14
N GLU A 149 -0.24 -3.67 -4.74
CA GLU A 149 -0.22 -3.43 -6.19
C GLU A 149 -0.16 -4.72 -7.01
N GLY A 150 0.68 -5.69 -6.60
CA GLY A 150 0.87 -6.93 -7.33
C GLY A 150 -0.41 -7.77 -7.37
N THR A 151 -1.09 -7.88 -6.24
CA THR A 151 -2.37 -8.57 -6.13
C THR A 151 -3.50 -7.81 -6.83
N ALA A 152 -3.52 -6.48 -6.80
CA ALA A 152 -4.48 -5.69 -7.58
C ALA A 152 -4.30 -5.91 -9.09
N ALA A 153 -3.06 -5.95 -9.58
CA ALA A 153 -2.74 -6.24 -10.98
C ALA A 153 -3.12 -7.67 -11.38
N ALA A 154 -2.87 -8.67 -10.53
CA ALA A 154 -3.31 -10.04 -10.77
C ALA A 154 -4.85 -10.15 -10.78
N GLU A 155 -5.53 -9.43 -9.91
CA GLU A 155 -7.00 -9.38 -9.89
C GLU A 155 -7.55 -8.70 -11.15
N ALA A 156 -6.89 -7.65 -11.64
CA ALA A 156 -7.22 -7.03 -12.93
C ALA A 156 -7.00 -8.00 -14.11
N MET A 157 -5.94 -8.82 -14.09
CA MET A 157 -5.74 -9.88 -15.08
C MET A 157 -6.91 -10.89 -15.06
N THR A 158 -7.28 -11.43 -13.89
CA THR A 158 -8.41 -12.38 -13.82
C THR A 158 -9.75 -11.72 -14.19
N MET A 159 -9.92 -10.44 -13.88
CA MET A 159 -11.08 -9.64 -14.28
C MET A 159 -11.15 -9.50 -15.81
N CYS A 160 -10.03 -9.19 -16.47
CA CYS A 160 -9.96 -9.14 -17.93
C CYS A 160 -10.28 -10.50 -18.57
N HIS A 161 -9.74 -11.61 -18.03
CA HIS A 161 -10.04 -12.97 -18.49
C HIS A 161 -11.55 -13.25 -18.43
N ARG A 162 -12.21 -12.94 -17.31
CA ARG A 162 -13.67 -13.11 -17.16
C ARG A 162 -14.49 -12.22 -18.09
N ILE A 163 -14.05 -10.98 -18.35
CA ILE A 163 -14.75 -10.05 -19.24
C ILE A 163 -14.66 -10.55 -20.67
N VAL A 164 -13.44 -10.74 -21.17
CA VAL A 164 -13.21 -11.09 -22.58
C VAL A 164 -13.82 -12.45 -22.91
N ASN A 165 -13.60 -13.48 -22.08
CA ASN A 165 -14.11 -14.83 -22.36
C ASN A 165 -15.62 -14.99 -22.21
N ARG A 166 -16.36 -13.94 -21.81
CA ARG A 166 -17.83 -13.89 -21.92
C ARG A 166 -18.32 -13.28 -23.23
N GLU A 167 -17.45 -12.60 -23.97
CA GLU A 167 -17.76 -11.87 -25.20
C GLU A 167 -17.29 -12.63 -26.46
N THR A 168 -16.59 -13.75 -26.31
CA THR A 168 -16.03 -14.55 -27.40
C THR A 168 -16.45 -16.02 -27.29
N ASP A 169 -16.67 -16.66 -28.46
CA ASP A 169 -16.96 -18.10 -28.55
C ASP A 169 -15.70 -18.97 -28.37
N ARG A 170 -14.52 -18.38 -28.58
CA ARG A 170 -13.22 -19.02 -28.37
C ARG A 170 -12.52 -18.40 -27.17
N GLU A 171 -12.19 -19.24 -26.19
CA GLU A 171 -11.46 -18.82 -25.00
C GLU A 171 -10.06 -18.34 -25.35
N LYS A 172 -9.71 -17.16 -24.84
CA LYS A 172 -8.38 -16.57 -24.90
C LYS A 172 -7.69 -16.74 -23.56
N ASN A 173 -6.47 -17.28 -23.59
CA ASN A 173 -5.67 -17.55 -22.39
C ASN A 173 -4.32 -16.82 -22.35
N GLY A 174 -3.96 -16.04 -23.39
CA GLY A 174 -2.76 -15.22 -23.39
C GLY A 174 -2.95 -13.89 -22.65
N PHE A 175 -1.97 -13.45 -21.87
CA PHE A 175 -1.92 -12.12 -21.26
C PHE A 175 -0.54 -11.50 -21.43
N PHE A 176 -0.47 -10.30 -21.98
CA PHE A 176 0.79 -9.60 -22.19
C PHE A 176 1.13 -8.73 -20.97
N ILE A 177 2.40 -8.72 -20.57
CA ILE A 177 2.92 -7.89 -19.48
C ILE A 177 4.14 -7.13 -20.00
N ALA A 178 4.11 -5.81 -19.87
CA ALA A 178 5.28 -4.99 -20.15
C ALA A 178 6.44 -5.37 -19.20
N ASP A 179 7.63 -5.61 -19.74
CA ASP A 179 8.82 -6.01 -18.97
C ASP A 179 9.35 -4.90 -18.04
N ASP A 180 8.85 -3.67 -18.22
CA ASP A 180 9.10 -2.50 -17.39
C ASP A 180 8.00 -2.25 -16.33
N CYS A 181 7.13 -3.23 -16.07
CA CYS A 181 6.36 -3.27 -14.81
C CYS A 181 7.29 -3.50 -13.60
N HIS A 182 6.80 -3.24 -12.39
CA HIS A 182 7.58 -3.58 -11.20
C HIS A 182 7.82 -5.12 -11.11
N PRO A 183 9.04 -5.58 -10.80
CA PRO A 183 9.38 -6.99 -10.88
C PRO A 183 8.55 -7.86 -9.93
N GLN A 184 8.23 -7.36 -8.73
CA GLN A 184 7.35 -8.05 -7.79
C GLN A 184 5.90 -8.13 -8.30
N THR A 185 5.43 -7.15 -9.07
CA THR A 185 4.12 -7.19 -9.73
C THR A 185 4.08 -8.31 -10.76
N ILE A 186 5.11 -8.39 -11.61
CA ILE A 186 5.26 -9.48 -12.59
C ILE A 186 5.28 -10.85 -11.90
N ALA A 187 6.06 -10.99 -10.82
CA ALA A 187 6.16 -12.24 -10.06
C ALA A 187 4.79 -12.68 -9.48
N VAL A 188 4.01 -11.76 -8.92
CA VAL A 188 2.66 -12.08 -8.41
C VAL A 188 1.73 -12.51 -9.53
N LEU A 189 1.79 -11.88 -10.72
CA LEU A 189 1.00 -12.33 -11.88
C LEU A 189 1.42 -13.74 -12.33
N GLN A 190 2.72 -14.04 -12.38
CA GLN A 190 3.22 -15.38 -12.72
C GLN A 190 2.63 -16.44 -11.79
N THR A 191 2.69 -16.21 -10.47
CA THR A 191 2.13 -17.14 -9.48
C THR A 191 0.61 -17.28 -9.59
N ARG A 192 -0.11 -16.20 -9.91
CA ARG A 192 -1.58 -16.21 -10.03
C ARG A 192 -2.07 -16.81 -11.35
N ALA A 193 -1.27 -16.73 -12.41
CA ALA A 193 -1.58 -17.26 -13.73
C ALA A 193 -1.43 -18.79 -13.78
N GLU A 194 -0.41 -19.34 -13.13
CA GLU A 194 -0.07 -20.78 -13.14
C GLU A 194 -1.26 -21.71 -12.83
N PRO A 195 -1.99 -21.58 -11.70
CA PRO A 195 -3.10 -22.48 -11.38
C PRO A 195 -4.34 -22.27 -12.27
N LEU A 196 -4.39 -21.19 -13.05
CA LEU A 196 -5.49 -20.87 -13.96
C LEU A 196 -5.19 -21.26 -15.41
N GLY A 197 -3.98 -21.74 -15.71
CA GLY A 197 -3.56 -22.08 -17.08
C GLY A 197 -3.46 -20.85 -18.00
N ILE A 198 -3.25 -19.66 -17.43
CA ILE A 198 -3.05 -18.42 -18.19
C ILE A 198 -1.60 -18.35 -18.69
N THR A 199 -1.42 -18.14 -19.99
CA THR A 199 -0.09 -17.98 -20.62
C THR A 199 0.33 -16.52 -20.56
N LEU A 200 1.45 -16.23 -19.89
CA LEU A 200 2.01 -14.88 -19.79
C LEU A 200 3.05 -14.62 -20.88
N HIS A 201 2.91 -13.50 -21.58
CA HIS A 201 3.89 -12.98 -22.53
C HIS A 201 4.55 -11.74 -21.93
N ILE A 202 5.79 -11.85 -21.46
CA ILE A 202 6.52 -10.75 -20.84
C ILE A 202 7.51 -10.17 -21.86
N GLY A 203 7.47 -8.86 -22.11
CA GLY A 203 8.42 -8.22 -23.00
C GLY A 203 8.17 -6.75 -23.27
N GLN A 204 8.98 -6.20 -24.17
CA GLN A 204 8.88 -4.80 -24.60
C GLN A 204 7.58 -4.54 -25.34
N VAL A 205 6.90 -3.46 -24.97
CA VAL A 205 5.58 -3.08 -25.48
C VAL A 205 5.59 -2.86 -27.00
N GLU A 206 6.67 -2.34 -27.57
CA GLU A 206 6.81 -2.09 -29.01
C GLU A 206 6.87 -3.37 -29.85
N LYS A 207 7.21 -4.50 -29.21
CA LYS A 207 7.26 -5.83 -29.83
C LYS A 207 5.99 -6.64 -29.58
N ALA A 208 5.02 -6.07 -28.86
CA ALA A 208 3.78 -6.76 -28.57
C ALA A 208 2.95 -6.93 -29.85
N ASP A 209 2.61 -8.18 -30.19
CA ASP A 209 1.70 -8.50 -31.29
C ASP A 209 0.35 -8.95 -30.72
N ALA A 210 -0.53 -7.99 -30.45
CA ALA A 210 -1.85 -8.21 -29.88
C ALA A 210 -2.72 -9.16 -30.72
N MET A 211 -2.54 -9.17 -32.05
CA MET A 211 -3.36 -9.97 -32.96
C MET A 211 -2.77 -11.37 -33.16
N GLY A 212 -1.45 -11.52 -33.18
CA GLY A 212 -0.78 -12.81 -33.33
C GLY A 212 -0.73 -13.65 -32.05
N GLN A 213 -0.80 -13.05 -30.86
CA GLN A 213 -0.61 -13.73 -29.58
C GLN A 213 -1.91 -14.22 -28.90
N ASP A 214 -3.09 -13.99 -29.52
CA ASP A 214 -4.41 -14.40 -28.98
C ASP A 214 -4.63 -14.00 -27.50
N VAL A 215 -4.25 -12.75 -27.18
CA VAL A 215 -4.29 -12.23 -25.81
C VAL A 215 -5.67 -11.70 -25.42
N PHE A 216 -6.07 -11.90 -24.17
CA PHE A 216 -7.27 -11.30 -23.58
C PHE A 216 -6.96 -9.94 -22.91
N GLY A 217 -5.70 -9.64 -22.63
CA GLY A 217 -5.36 -8.35 -22.02
C GLY A 217 -3.88 -8.04 -21.95
N PHE A 218 -3.63 -6.81 -21.51
CA PHE A 218 -2.32 -6.21 -21.34
C PHE A 218 -2.19 -5.64 -19.94
N LEU A 219 -1.01 -5.78 -19.33
CA LEU A 219 -0.58 -4.98 -18.18
C LEU A 219 0.57 -4.07 -18.61
N LEU A 220 0.37 -2.76 -18.40
CA LEU A 220 1.35 -1.69 -18.62
C LEU A 220 1.62 -0.99 -17.28
N GLN A 221 2.75 -0.28 -17.18
CA GLN A 221 3.07 0.54 -16.01
C GLN A 221 3.28 2.01 -16.42
N TYR A 222 2.68 2.95 -15.68
CA TYR A 222 2.69 4.38 -16.00
C TYR A 222 2.80 5.27 -14.75
N PRO A 223 3.97 5.89 -14.47
CA PRO A 223 5.27 5.69 -15.12
C PRO A 223 5.81 4.26 -14.96
N ALA A 224 6.70 3.86 -15.85
CA ALA A 224 7.34 2.55 -15.82
C ALA A 224 8.29 2.39 -14.61
N THR A 225 8.72 1.15 -14.36
CA THR A 225 9.59 0.79 -13.23
C THR A 225 10.90 1.56 -13.19
N ASP A 226 11.42 1.98 -14.35
CA ASP A 226 12.65 2.76 -14.46
C ASP A 226 12.43 4.27 -14.56
N GLY A 227 11.16 4.70 -14.39
CA GLY A 227 10.72 6.08 -14.39
C GLY A 227 10.20 6.58 -15.73
N SER A 228 10.37 5.82 -16.81
CA SER A 228 9.97 6.25 -18.16
C SER A 228 8.47 6.49 -18.26
N VAL A 229 8.08 7.58 -18.94
CA VAL A 229 6.69 7.92 -19.25
C VAL A 229 6.46 7.78 -20.75
N TYR A 230 5.47 6.97 -21.12
CA TYR A 230 5.13 6.67 -22.51
C TYR A 230 3.71 7.15 -22.86
N ASP A 231 3.46 7.39 -24.15
CA ASP A 231 2.10 7.53 -24.68
C ASP A 231 1.61 6.17 -25.19
N TYR A 232 0.72 5.55 -24.43
CA TYR A 232 0.14 4.24 -24.76
C TYR A 232 -1.13 4.31 -25.64
N SER A 233 -1.57 5.49 -26.06
CA SER A 233 -2.86 5.67 -26.76
C SER A 233 -3.00 4.74 -27.97
N ARG A 234 -1.99 4.70 -28.84
CA ARG A 234 -1.99 3.85 -30.05
C ARG A 234 -1.99 2.36 -29.73
N LEU A 235 -1.25 1.94 -28.72
CA LEU A 235 -1.20 0.54 -28.30
C LEU A 235 -2.57 0.10 -27.78
N ILE A 236 -3.23 0.94 -26.99
CA ILE A 236 -4.55 0.65 -26.43
C ILE A 236 -5.59 0.52 -27.54
N GLU A 237 -5.57 1.41 -28.53
CA GLU A 237 -6.42 1.29 -29.72
C GLU A 237 -6.22 -0.05 -30.45
N GLN A 238 -4.97 -0.50 -30.61
CA GLN A 238 -4.64 -1.79 -31.21
C GLN A 238 -5.11 -2.97 -30.36
N ALA A 239 -4.94 -2.90 -29.04
CA ALA A 239 -5.42 -3.92 -28.10
C ALA A 239 -6.96 -4.04 -28.15
N HIS A 240 -7.67 -2.91 -28.18
CA HIS A 240 -9.13 -2.90 -28.32
C HIS A 240 -9.59 -3.45 -29.67
N ALA A 241 -8.90 -3.13 -30.77
CA ALA A 241 -9.18 -3.73 -32.07
C ALA A 241 -9.01 -5.27 -32.06
N ALA A 242 -8.09 -5.79 -31.24
CA ALA A 242 -7.90 -7.22 -30.99
C ALA A 242 -8.87 -7.81 -29.94
N ARG A 243 -9.84 -7.02 -29.43
CA ARG A 243 -10.76 -7.38 -28.34
C ARG A 243 -10.06 -7.76 -27.02
N ALA A 244 -8.89 -7.21 -26.75
CA ALA A 244 -8.22 -7.32 -25.47
C ALA A 244 -8.64 -6.16 -24.53
N ARG A 245 -8.33 -6.28 -23.23
CA ARG A 245 -8.49 -5.20 -22.24
C ARG A 245 -7.16 -4.74 -21.70
N VAL A 246 -7.02 -3.44 -21.46
CA VAL A 246 -5.76 -2.85 -21.01
C VAL A 246 -5.85 -2.42 -19.55
N VAL A 247 -4.94 -2.98 -18.75
CA VAL A 247 -4.69 -2.64 -17.36
C VAL A 247 -3.45 -1.75 -17.30
N VAL A 248 -3.54 -0.64 -16.56
CA VAL A 248 -2.41 0.24 -16.29
C VAL A 248 -2.14 0.29 -14.80
N ALA A 249 -1.00 -0.25 -14.37
CA ALA A 249 -0.46 -0.02 -13.03
C ALA A 249 0.17 1.39 -12.96
N THR A 250 -0.19 2.19 -11.98
CA THR A 250 0.11 3.63 -11.97
C THR A 250 0.28 4.21 -10.57
N ASP A 251 0.77 5.45 -10.51
CA ASP A 251 1.09 6.18 -9.28
C ASP A 251 0.16 7.41 -9.13
N LEU A 252 -0.62 7.45 -8.04
CA LEU A 252 -1.60 8.52 -7.81
C LEU A 252 -0.99 9.92 -7.72
N LEU A 253 0.24 10.06 -7.23
CA LEU A 253 0.92 11.36 -7.17
C LEU A 253 1.36 11.79 -8.57
N ALA A 254 1.91 10.87 -9.36
CA ALA A 254 2.29 11.14 -10.74
C ALA A 254 1.08 11.60 -11.58
N LEU A 255 -0.09 10.98 -11.36
CA LEU A 255 -1.34 11.33 -12.04
C LEU A 255 -1.90 12.72 -11.71
N THR A 256 -1.34 13.44 -10.73
CA THR A 256 -1.69 14.85 -10.51
C THR A 256 -1.14 15.77 -11.62
N LEU A 257 -0.08 15.34 -12.31
CA LEU A 257 0.57 16.06 -13.42
C LEU A 257 0.49 15.33 -14.76
N LEU A 258 0.36 14.00 -14.75
CA LEU A 258 0.30 13.17 -15.94
C LEU A 258 -1.14 12.92 -16.41
N LYS A 259 -1.34 12.90 -17.73
CA LYS A 259 -2.61 12.52 -18.36
C LYS A 259 -3.03 11.14 -17.83
N PRO A 260 -4.19 10.99 -17.19
CA PRO A 260 -4.51 9.77 -16.48
C PRO A 260 -4.99 8.63 -17.40
N PRO A 261 -4.90 7.36 -16.95
CA PRO A 261 -5.21 6.18 -17.78
C PRO A 261 -6.56 6.20 -18.49
N GLY A 262 -7.61 6.69 -17.82
CA GLY A 262 -8.94 6.77 -18.43
C GLY A 262 -9.01 7.69 -19.66
N GLU A 263 -8.15 8.72 -19.74
CA GLU A 263 -8.14 9.69 -20.84
C GLU A 263 -7.36 9.22 -22.08
N PHE A 264 -6.55 8.18 -21.94
CA PHE A 264 -5.87 7.52 -23.07
C PHE A 264 -6.39 6.10 -23.33
N GLY A 265 -7.55 5.76 -22.74
CA GLY A 265 -8.36 4.61 -23.14
C GLY A 265 -8.21 3.35 -22.30
N ALA A 266 -7.47 3.37 -21.18
CA ALA A 266 -7.34 2.20 -20.32
C ALA A 266 -8.72 1.67 -19.83
N ASP A 267 -8.83 0.36 -19.62
CA ASP A 267 -10.05 -0.27 -19.12
C ASP A 267 -10.05 -0.40 -17.60
N ILE A 268 -8.86 -0.60 -17.03
CA ILE A 268 -8.61 -0.78 -15.61
C ILE A 268 -7.32 -0.03 -15.24
N ALA A 269 -7.34 0.69 -14.11
CA ALA A 269 -6.14 1.25 -13.48
C ALA A 269 -5.95 0.64 -12.09
N VAL A 270 -4.72 0.26 -11.76
CA VAL A 270 -4.34 -0.31 -10.46
C VAL A 270 -3.10 0.38 -9.91
N GLY A 271 -2.80 0.20 -8.64
CA GLY A 271 -1.59 0.74 -8.04
C GLY A 271 -1.69 0.79 -6.52
N SER A 272 -0.69 1.40 -5.90
CA SER A 272 -0.65 1.66 -4.46
C SER A 272 -1.07 3.09 -4.13
N SER A 273 -1.80 3.29 -3.03
CA SER A 273 -2.03 4.61 -2.44
C SER A 273 -1.03 4.96 -1.32
N GLN A 274 0.03 4.14 -1.13
CA GLN A 274 0.98 4.27 -0.03
C GLN A 274 1.53 5.69 0.14
N ARG A 275 2.03 6.30 -0.95
CA ARG A 275 2.68 7.62 -0.89
C ARG A 275 1.72 8.78 -0.57
N PHE A 276 0.42 8.50 -0.44
CA PHE A 276 -0.55 9.44 0.12
C PHE A 276 -0.59 9.30 1.65
N GLY A 277 0.54 9.62 2.28
CA GLY A 277 0.66 9.75 3.72
C GLY A 277 0.66 8.46 4.53
N VAL A 278 0.91 7.29 3.94
CA VAL A 278 1.03 6.01 4.66
C VAL A 278 2.52 5.61 4.76
N PRO A 279 3.04 5.23 5.95
CA PRO A 279 4.45 4.87 6.11
C PRO A 279 4.88 3.69 5.22
N LEU A 280 6.17 3.61 4.87
CA LEU A 280 6.74 2.51 4.06
C LEU A 280 6.47 1.12 4.66
N GLY A 281 6.52 0.99 5.99
CA GLY A 281 6.10 -0.20 6.74
C GLY A 281 6.84 -1.49 6.40
N PHE A 282 8.05 -1.41 5.81
CA PHE A 282 8.78 -2.57 5.29
C PHE A 282 7.92 -3.46 4.35
N GLY A 283 7.03 -2.83 3.59
CA GLY A 283 6.16 -3.49 2.61
C GLY A 283 4.66 -3.34 2.88
N GLY A 284 4.26 -2.90 4.08
CA GLY A 284 2.84 -2.65 4.35
C GLY A 284 2.49 -2.41 5.82
N PRO A 285 1.19 -2.28 6.11
CA PRO A 285 0.06 -2.39 5.17
C PRO A 285 -0.13 -1.12 4.32
N HIS A 286 -0.58 -1.28 3.07
CA HIS A 286 -0.94 -0.18 2.17
C HIS A 286 -2.21 -0.51 1.40
N ALA A 287 -3.11 0.45 1.22
CA ALA A 287 -4.27 0.24 0.37
C ALA A 287 -3.88 0.33 -1.10
N ALA A 288 -3.98 -0.78 -1.82
CA ALA A 288 -3.98 -0.74 -3.28
C ALA A 288 -5.35 -0.30 -3.81
N PHE A 289 -5.38 0.24 -5.02
CA PHE A 289 -6.61 0.60 -5.70
C PHE A 289 -6.83 -0.23 -6.95
N LEU A 290 -8.10 -0.42 -7.31
CA LEU A 290 -8.51 -0.87 -8.63
C LEU A 290 -9.67 0.01 -9.08
N SER A 291 -9.49 0.69 -10.22
CA SER A 291 -10.49 1.52 -10.87
C SER A 291 -10.77 1.03 -12.29
N THR A 292 -12.00 1.18 -12.77
CA THR A 292 -12.45 0.60 -14.04
C THR A 292 -13.66 1.32 -14.63
N LYS A 293 -13.99 0.99 -15.89
CA LYS A 293 -15.20 1.46 -16.58
C LYS A 293 -16.48 0.94 -15.90
N ALA A 294 -17.55 1.72 -15.99
CA ALA A 294 -18.81 1.43 -15.29
C ALA A 294 -19.45 0.08 -15.68
N GLU A 295 -19.32 -0.30 -16.96
CA GLU A 295 -19.84 -1.56 -17.50
C GLU A 295 -19.23 -2.81 -16.84
N TYR A 296 -18.01 -2.71 -16.30
CA TYR A 296 -17.31 -3.84 -15.68
C TYR A 296 -17.54 -3.98 -14.17
N VAL A 297 -18.38 -3.12 -13.56
CA VAL A 297 -18.61 -3.12 -12.10
C VAL A 297 -19.04 -4.48 -11.55
N ARG A 298 -19.75 -5.30 -12.34
CA ARG A 298 -20.18 -6.65 -11.92
C ARG A 298 -19.04 -7.66 -11.83
N GLN A 299 -17.87 -7.37 -12.40
CA GLN A 299 -16.66 -8.20 -12.33
C GLN A 299 -15.61 -7.66 -11.35
N MET A 300 -15.83 -6.47 -10.78
CA MET A 300 -14.91 -5.81 -9.87
C MET A 300 -14.68 -6.66 -8.60
N PRO A 301 -13.40 -6.88 -8.19
CA PRO A 301 -13.06 -7.57 -6.97
C PRO A 301 -13.24 -6.67 -5.74
N GLY A 302 -13.46 -7.29 -4.58
CA GLY A 302 -13.54 -6.60 -3.30
C GLY A 302 -14.80 -5.75 -3.10
N ARG A 303 -14.76 -4.97 -2.03
CA ARG A 303 -15.88 -4.16 -1.56
C ARG A 303 -16.03 -2.89 -2.39
N LEU A 304 -17.26 -2.40 -2.47
CA LEU A 304 -17.59 -1.14 -3.13
C LEU A 304 -18.60 -0.41 -2.25
N VAL A 305 -18.30 0.81 -1.83
CA VAL A 305 -19.25 1.69 -1.15
C VAL A 305 -20.15 2.33 -2.20
N GLY A 306 -21.46 2.32 -1.96
CA GLY A 306 -22.46 2.98 -2.78
C GLY A 306 -23.33 3.93 -1.96
N VAL A 307 -23.81 4.97 -2.64
CA VAL A 307 -24.80 5.90 -2.10
C VAL A 307 -26.19 5.28 -2.21
N SER A 308 -26.96 5.37 -1.15
CA SER A 308 -28.34 4.87 -1.03
C SER A 308 -29.18 5.90 -0.26
N LYS A 309 -30.41 5.51 0.07
CA LYS A 309 -31.30 6.25 0.97
C LYS A 309 -31.71 5.38 2.16
N ASP A 310 -31.91 5.98 3.33
CA ASP A 310 -32.52 5.34 4.49
C ASP A 310 -34.06 5.35 4.39
N THR A 311 -34.74 4.85 5.44
CA THR A 311 -36.21 4.79 5.51
C THR A 311 -36.88 6.17 5.57
N ALA A 312 -36.14 7.22 5.95
CA ALA A 312 -36.61 8.61 5.95
C ALA A 312 -36.27 9.34 4.64
N GLY A 313 -35.66 8.66 3.67
CA GLY A 313 -35.26 9.22 2.38
C GLY A 313 -33.95 10.02 2.41
N LYS A 314 -33.24 10.03 3.54
CA LYS A 314 -31.94 10.73 3.69
C LYS A 314 -30.84 9.93 2.98
N ILE A 315 -29.89 10.64 2.39
CA ILE A 315 -28.69 10.03 1.80
C ILE A 315 -27.91 9.27 2.89
N ALA A 316 -27.59 8.01 2.60
CA ALA A 316 -26.80 7.13 3.45
C ALA A 316 -25.90 6.23 2.61
N TYR A 317 -24.81 5.73 3.18
CA TYR A 317 -23.82 4.90 2.51
C TYR A 317 -23.97 3.44 2.91
N ARG A 318 -23.63 2.51 2.02
CA ARG A 318 -23.56 1.07 2.33
C ARG A 318 -22.59 0.34 1.40
N LEU A 319 -22.23 -0.89 1.75
CA LEU A 319 -21.60 -1.79 0.79
C LEU A 319 -22.61 -2.17 -0.31
N ALA A 320 -22.20 -2.00 -1.56
CA ALA A 320 -23.00 -2.17 -2.77
C ALA A 320 -22.54 -3.39 -3.57
N LEU A 321 -23.48 -4.01 -4.28
CA LEU A 321 -23.24 -5.17 -5.16
C LEU A 321 -22.50 -6.33 -4.44
N GLN A 322 -22.85 -6.59 -3.17
CA GLN A 322 -22.17 -7.57 -2.32
C GLN A 322 -22.28 -9.01 -2.84
N THR A 323 -23.20 -9.28 -3.77
CA THR A 323 -23.31 -10.59 -4.44
C THR A 323 -22.06 -10.95 -5.27
N ARG A 324 -21.13 -10.02 -5.49
CA ARG A 324 -19.81 -10.30 -6.09
C ARG A 324 -18.82 -10.96 -5.14
N GLU A 325 -19.04 -10.85 -3.83
CA GLU A 325 -18.07 -11.17 -2.79
C GLU A 325 -18.21 -12.63 -2.29
N GLN A 326 -17.11 -13.15 -1.72
CA GLN A 326 -16.97 -14.55 -1.28
C GLN A 326 -18.04 -15.00 -0.28
N HIS A 327 -18.53 -14.11 0.59
CA HIS A 327 -19.49 -14.47 1.64
C HIS A 327 -20.88 -14.78 1.10
N ILE A 328 -21.18 -14.37 -0.15
CA ILE A 328 -22.44 -14.72 -0.84
C ILE A 328 -22.17 -15.76 -1.93
N ARG A 329 -21.17 -15.53 -2.78
CA ARG A 329 -20.94 -16.35 -3.99
C ARG A 329 -19.89 -17.44 -3.85
N ARG A 330 -19.14 -17.48 -2.75
CA ARG A 330 -18.13 -18.51 -2.47
C ARG A 330 -17.18 -18.68 -3.66
N GLU A 331 -17.06 -19.89 -4.22
CA GLU A 331 -16.22 -20.21 -5.38
C GLU A 331 -16.61 -19.46 -6.67
N LYS A 332 -17.84 -18.94 -6.77
CA LYS A 332 -18.32 -18.14 -7.92
C LYS A 332 -18.14 -16.63 -7.71
N ALA A 333 -17.47 -16.22 -6.63
CA ALA A 333 -17.17 -14.82 -6.37
C ALA A 333 -16.18 -14.27 -7.39
N THR A 334 -16.10 -12.96 -7.46
CA THR A 334 -15.15 -12.26 -8.34
C THR A 334 -13.69 -12.37 -7.87
N SER A 335 -13.49 -12.65 -6.58
CA SER A 335 -12.19 -12.80 -5.91
C SER A 335 -12.40 -13.50 -4.56
N ASN A 336 -11.34 -14.06 -4.01
CA ASN A 336 -11.32 -14.62 -2.65
C ASN A 336 -11.10 -13.55 -1.55
N ILE A 337 -10.85 -12.28 -1.92
CA ILE A 337 -10.58 -11.21 -0.96
C ILE A 337 -11.73 -11.03 0.04
N CYS A 338 -11.38 -10.85 1.32
CA CYS A 338 -12.33 -10.61 2.40
C CYS A 338 -11.86 -9.42 3.26
N THR A 339 -10.84 -9.63 4.09
CA THR A 339 -10.10 -8.52 4.69
C THR A 339 -9.32 -7.81 3.58
N ALA A 340 -9.41 -6.49 3.57
CA ALA A 340 -8.67 -5.61 2.68
C ALA A 340 -7.96 -4.55 3.54
N GLN A 341 -7.66 -3.38 2.98
CA GLN A 341 -6.80 -2.37 3.64
C GLN A 341 -7.58 -1.11 3.99
N VAL A 342 -8.74 -1.27 4.65
CA VAL A 342 -9.70 -0.19 4.94
C VAL A 342 -9.06 0.97 5.71
N LEU A 343 -8.35 0.70 6.81
CA LEU A 343 -7.75 1.76 7.62
C LEU A 343 -6.75 2.61 6.82
N LEU A 344 -6.01 1.98 5.91
CA LEU A 344 -4.99 2.64 5.09
C LEU A 344 -5.63 3.40 3.92
N ALA A 345 -6.74 2.90 3.37
CA ALA A 345 -7.56 3.63 2.42
C ALA A 345 -8.18 4.90 3.05
N VAL A 346 -8.59 4.81 4.32
CA VAL A 346 -9.04 5.97 5.11
C VAL A 346 -7.90 6.96 5.31
N MET A 347 -6.69 6.52 5.66
CA MET A 347 -5.54 7.42 5.78
C MET A 347 -5.24 8.14 4.46
N ALA A 348 -5.19 7.40 3.34
CA ALA A 348 -4.92 7.97 2.02
C ALA A 348 -6.01 8.95 1.57
N SER A 349 -7.29 8.67 1.86
CA SER A 349 -8.38 9.61 1.54
C SER A 349 -8.31 10.87 2.40
N MET A 350 -7.92 10.77 3.67
CA MET A 350 -7.72 11.93 4.53
C MET A 350 -6.51 12.77 4.13
N TYR A 351 -5.46 12.13 3.60
CA TYR A 351 -4.33 12.84 3.01
C TYR A 351 -4.80 13.68 1.81
N ALA A 352 -5.57 13.10 0.88
CA ALA A 352 -6.14 13.84 -0.24
C ALA A 352 -7.13 14.92 0.18
N VAL A 353 -7.96 14.68 1.21
CA VAL A 353 -8.86 15.69 1.78
C VAL A 353 -8.09 16.86 2.39
N TYR A 354 -6.99 16.58 3.10
CA TYR A 354 -6.20 17.60 3.78
C TYR A 354 -5.42 18.48 2.80
N HIS A 355 -4.83 17.88 1.77
CA HIS A 355 -4.05 18.60 0.77
C HIS A 355 -4.92 19.24 -0.33
N GLY A 356 -6.04 18.62 -0.69
CA GLY A 356 -6.83 19.00 -1.85
C GLY A 356 -6.07 18.89 -3.18
N PRO A 357 -6.72 19.19 -4.32
CA PRO A 357 -6.07 19.08 -5.63
C PRO A 357 -4.82 19.98 -5.73
N GLU A 358 -4.89 21.21 -5.25
CA GLU A 358 -3.77 22.16 -5.29
C GLU A 358 -2.58 21.73 -4.43
N GLY A 359 -2.83 21.16 -3.24
CA GLY A 359 -1.77 20.66 -2.37
C GLY A 359 -1.06 19.46 -2.98
N LEU A 360 -1.82 18.49 -3.50
CA LEU A 360 -1.27 17.32 -4.18
C LEU A 360 -0.47 17.72 -5.42
N LYS A 361 -0.98 18.66 -6.22
CA LYS A 361 -0.26 19.20 -7.38
C LYS A 361 1.07 19.85 -6.98
N ARG A 362 1.08 20.69 -5.95
CA ARG A 362 2.33 21.31 -5.45
C ARG A 362 3.35 20.28 -4.97
N ILE A 363 2.89 19.22 -4.31
CA ILE A 363 3.76 18.13 -3.87
C ILE A 363 4.37 17.44 -5.08
N ALA A 364 3.57 17.07 -6.07
CA ALA A 364 4.04 16.43 -7.29
C ALA A 364 4.98 17.33 -8.11
N GLU A 365 4.66 18.61 -8.28
CA GLU A 365 5.51 19.58 -8.99
C GLU A 365 6.87 19.72 -8.31
N ARG A 366 6.90 19.73 -6.98
CA ARG A 366 8.14 19.77 -6.21
C ARG A 366 8.97 18.50 -6.43
N VAL A 367 8.36 17.32 -6.31
CA VAL A 367 9.05 16.04 -6.49
C VAL A 367 9.60 15.93 -7.92
N HIS A 368 8.77 16.22 -8.92
CA HIS A 368 9.15 16.24 -10.33
C HIS A 368 10.28 17.25 -10.59
N GLY A 369 10.16 18.47 -10.07
CA GLY A 369 11.18 19.49 -10.24
C GLY A 369 12.55 19.10 -9.69
N LEU A 370 12.59 18.46 -8.51
CA LEU A 370 13.84 17.92 -7.97
C LEU A 370 14.40 16.79 -8.82
N ALA A 371 13.55 15.93 -9.41
CA ALA A 371 14.00 14.85 -10.29
C ALA A 371 14.57 15.38 -11.61
N VAL A 372 13.94 16.40 -12.20
CA VAL A 372 14.44 17.09 -13.39
C VAL A 372 15.79 17.76 -13.11
N VAL A 373 15.91 18.46 -11.98
CA VAL A 373 17.17 19.06 -11.55
C VAL A 373 18.25 17.97 -11.36
N LEU A 374 17.94 16.90 -10.63
CA LEU A 374 18.82 15.76 -10.43
C LEU A 374 19.34 15.22 -11.77
N ALA A 375 18.45 14.95 -12.72
CA ALA A 375 18.80 14.45 -14.04
C ALA A 375 19.74 15.41 -14.80
N GLU A 376 19.45 16.72 -14.78
CA GLU A 376 20.30 17.71 -15.43
C GLU A 376 21.70 17.77 -14.83
N GLY A 377 21.81 17.73 -13.49
CA GLY A 377 23.12 17.64 -12.84
C GLY A 377 23.88 16.36 -13.19
N MET A 378 23.20 15.22 -13.29
CA MET A 378 23.81 13.96 -13.73
C MET A 378 24.35 14.04 -15.17
N ARG A 379 23.64 14.72 -16.08
CA ARG A 379 24.12 14.97 -17.46
C ARG A 379 25.37 15.85 -17.46
N ARG A 380 25.43 16.90 -16.64
CA ARG A 380 26.61 17.78 -16.52
C ARG A 380 27.83 17.08 -15.95
N LEU A 381 27.62 16.09 -15.08
CA LEU A 381 28.69 15.21 -14.59
C LEU A 381 29.17 14.19 -15.64
N GLY A 382 28.52 14.14 -16.80
CA GLY A 382 28.89 13.29 -17.94
C GLY A 382 28.25 11.91 -17.92
N HIS A 383 27.26 11.66 -17.05
CA HIS A 383 26.48 10.43 -17.05
C HIS A 383 25.34 10.48 -18.07
N THR A 384 24.96 9.32 -18.59
CA THR A 384 23.80 9.22 -19.46
C THR A 384 22.56 9.00 -18.61
N VAL A 385 21.55 9.85 -18.75
CA VAL A 385 20.22 9.64 -18.16
C VAL A 385 19.36 8.93 -19.20
N GLY A 386 18.63 7.89 -18.79
CA GLY A 386 17.82 7.03 -19.66
C GLY A 386 16.71 7.80 -20.38
N SER A 387 15.48 7.75 -19.85
CA SER A 387 14.36 8.50 -20.45
C SER A 387 14.53 10.02 -20.28
N THR A 388 14.06 10.77 -21.27
CA THR A 388 13.88 12.23 -21.17
C THR A 388 12.56 12.60 -20.51
N LEU A 389 11.57 11.69 -20.50
CA LEU A 389 10.26 11.86 -19.88
C LEU A 389 10.12 10.92 -18.69
N PHE A 390 9.99 11.52 -17.51
CA PHE A 390 9.83 10.82 -16.24
C PHE A 390 9.08 11.71 -15.25
N PHE A 391 8.53 11.12 -14.19
CA PHE A 391 7.95 11.86 -13.07
C PHE A 391 9.00 12.12 -12.00
N ASP A 392 9.31 11.13 -11.16
CA ASP A 392 10.18 11.26 -9.99
C ASP A 392 11.40 10.33 -10.02
N THR A 393 11.42 9.39 -10.97
CA THR A 393 12.38 8.31 -11.05
C THR A 393 13.28 8.50 -12.26
N VAL A 394 14.59 8.48 -12.03
CA VAL A 394 15.61 8.63 -13.08
C VAL A 394 16.49 7.40 -13.13
N ARG A 395 16.67 6.84 -14.34
CA ARG A 395 17.64 5.78 -14.60
C ARG A 395 18.95 6.41 -15.09
N ILE A 396 20.02 6.22 -14.32
CA ILE A 396 21.34 6.74 -14.62
C ILE A 396 22.22 5.60 -15.12
N HIS A 397 22.82 5.78 -16.29
CA HIS A 397 23.88 4.93 -16.83
C HIS A 397 25.23 5.61 -16.51
N PRO A 398 25.96 5.12 -15.50
CA PRO A 398 27.21 5.75 -15.08
C PRO A 398 28.24 5.78 -16.21
N SER A 399 28.97 6.88 -16.33
CA SER A 399 30.10 6.97 -17.25
C SER A 399 31.32 6.30 -16.60
N THR A 400 31.53 5.01 -16.86
CA THR A 400 32.62 4.24 -16.25
C THR A 400 33.93 4.45 -17.01
N ARG A 401 34.59 5.59 -16.83
CA ARG A 401 35.90 5.87 -17.48
C ARG A 401 37.12 5.44 -16.64
N SER A 402 36.91 4.97 -15.41
CA SER A 402 37.96 4.47 -14.51
C SER A 402 37.36 3.53 -13.45
N ALA A 403 38.19 2.72 -12.79
CA ALA A 403 37.76 1.81 -11.72
C ALA A 403 37.06 2.53 -10.54
N ASN A 404 37.44 3.78 -10.24
CA ASN A 404 36.81 4.60 -9.19
C ASN A 404 35.40 5.12 -9.55
N GLN A 405 34.98 4.95 -10.81
CA GLN A 405 33.68 5.33 -11.34
C GLN A 405 32.77 4.11 -11.58
N SER A 406 33.06 2.97 -10.96
CA SER A 406 32.20 1.79 -11.05
C SER A 406 30.85 2.02 -10.34
N THR A 407 29.81 1.36 -10.84
CA THR A 407 28.48 1.31 -10.21
C THR A 407 28.56 0.91 -8.74
N ASP A 408 29.35 -0.11 -8.41
CA ASP A 408 29.50 -0.60 -7.03
C ASP A 408 30.17 0.43 -6.12
N GLY A 409 31.17 1.16 -6.64
CA GLY A 409 31.78 2.26 -5.89
C GLY A 409 30.80 3.40 -5.61
N MET A 410 29.88 3.69 -6.54
CA MET A 410 28.82 4.70 -6.34
C MET A 410 27.81 4.23 -5.28
N LEU A 411 27.37 2.97 -5.34
CA LEU A 411 26.46 2.39 -4.35
C LEU A 411 27.09 2.33 -2.95
N ALA A 412 28.38 1.98 -2.85
CA ALA A 412 29.11 2.00 -1.58
C ALA A 412 29.18 3.42 -0.97
N ARG A 413 29.50 4.44 -1.79
CA ARG A 413 29.46 5.85 -1.34
C ARG A 413 28.06 6.30 -0.93
N ALA A 414 27.01 5.85 -1.63
CA ALA A 414 25.64 6.11 -1.23
C ALA A 414 25.35 5.49 0.15
N ALA A 415 25.75 4.25 0.38
CA ALA A 415 25.59 3.58 1.67
C ALA A 415 26.37 4.28 2.80
N GLU A 416 27.59 4.78 2.55
CA GLU A 416 28.36 5.61 3.50
C GLU A 416 27.61 6.91 3.87
N ARG A 417 26.79 7.45 2.95
CA ARG A 417 25.90 8.59 3.17
C ARG A 417 24.51 8.20 3.68
N ARG A 418 24.29 6.93 4.02
CA ARG A 418 23.01 6.36 4.47
C ARG A 418 21.87 6.52 3.45
N MET A 419 22.20 6.32 2.17
CA MET A 419 21.28 6.38 1.04
C MET A 419 21.25 5.05 0.28
N ASN A 420 20.05 4.54 0.00
CA ASN A 420 19.87 3.35 -0.84
C ASN A 420 19.41 3.75 -2.24
N LEU A 421 20.03 3.19 -3.26
CA LEU A 421 19.67 3.39 -4.67
C LEU A 421 19.32 2.03 -5.31
N ARG A 422 18.57 2.03 -6.40
CA ARG A 422 18.22 0.78 -7.11
C ARG A 422 19.31 0.37 -8.06
N ARG A 423 19.88 -0.83 -7.91
CA ARG A 423 20.79 -1.44 -8.89
C ARG A 423 19.99 -2.19 -9.96
N PHE A 424 20.22 -1.89 -11.23
CA PHE A 424 19.71 -2.68 -12.35
C PHE A 424 20.76 -3.71 -12.81
N GLY A 425 20.30 -4.79 -13.45
CA GLY A 425 21.16 -5.89 -13.91
C GLY A 425 22.14 -5.50 -15.03
N ASP A 426 21.88 -4.40 -15.74
CA ASP A 426 22.75 -3.83 -16.78
C ASP A 426 23.82 -2.86 -16.23
N GLY A 427 23.90 -2.72 -14.90
CA GLY A 427 24.83 -1.81 -14.23
C GLY A 427 24.35 -0.35 -14.12
N SER A 428 23.16 -0.02 -14.64
CA SER A 428 22.53 1.27 -14.40
C SER A 428 21.96 1.38 -12.98
N ILE A 429 21.75 2.62 -12.52
CA ILE A 429 21.26 2.93 -11.17
C ILE A 429 19.95 3.73 -11.29
N GLY A 430 18.90 3.26 -10.63
CA GLY A 430 17.64 3.98 -10.47
C GLY A 430 17.65 4.84 -9.20
N ILE A 431 17.12 6.05 -9.33
CA ILE A 431 16.93 6.99 -8.22
C ILE A 431 15.50 7.50 -8.30
N ALA A 432 14.65 7.07 -7.37
CA ALA A 432 13.28 7.53 -7.21
C ALA A 432 13.20 8.58 -6.10
N LEU A 433 12.91 9.82 -6.44
CA LEU A 433 12.71 10.88 -5.45
C LEU A 433 11.29 10.85 -4.89
N ASP A 434 11.12 11.39 -3.68
CA ASP A 434 9.86 11.35 -2.97
C ASP A 434 9.56 12.69 -2.29
N GLU A 435 8.42 12.78 -1.59
CA GLU A 435 7.94 14.03 -0.97
C GLU A 435 8.92 14.57 0.09
N LEU A 436 9.69 13.70 0.74
CA LEU A 436 10.67 14.10 1.75
C LEU A 436 12.00 14.55 1.16
N THR A 437 12.22 14.39 -0.15
CA THR A 437 13.48 14.79 -0.78
C THR A 437 13.75 16.28 -0.61
N THR A 438 14.99 16.57 -0.21
CA THR A 438 15.53 17.92 -0.01
C THR A 438 16.54 18.28 -1.10
N ALA A 439 16.79 19.59 -1.28
CA ALA A 439 17.86 20.05 -2.17
C ALA A 439 19.24 19.52 -1.75
N LEU A 440 19.47 19.37 -0.44
CA LEU A 440 20.73 18.81 0.08
C LEU A 440 20.92 17.35 -0.34
N GLU A 441 19.85 16.54 -0.34
CA GLU A 441 19.94 15.15 -0.80
C GLU A 441 20.23 15.09 -2.31
N VAL A 442 19.62 15.96 -3.13
CA VAL A 442 19.95 16.06 -4.56
C VAL A 442 21.42 16.42 -4.77
N GLN A 443 21.93 17.40 -4.02
CA GLN A 443 23.36 17.78 -4.06
C GLN A 443 24.26 16.59 -3.66
N THR A 444 23.90 15.89 -2.58
CA THR A 444 24.65 14.72 -2.09
C THR A 444 24.67 13.59 -3.13
N LEU A 445 23.56 13.37 -3.84
CA LEU A 445 23.50 12.41 -4.94
C LEU A 445 24.47 12.78 -6.07
N TRP A 446 24.57 14.06 -6.45
CA TRP A 446 25.60 14.47 -7.43
C TRP A 446 27.01 14.23 -6.93
N GLU A 447 27.31 14.50 -5.67
CA GLU A 447 28.64 14.27 -5.09
C GLU A 447 29.03 12.78 -5.10
N ILE A 448 28.06 11.89 -4.81
CA ILE A 448 28.25 10.43 -4.88
C ILE A 448 28.66 10.00 -6.30
N PHE A 449 28.02 10.58 -7.32
CA PHE A 449 28.22 10.27 -8.73
C PHE A 449 29.41 11.02 -9.35
N ALA A 450 29.83 12.15 -8.78
CA ALA A 450 31.02 12.89 -9.20
C ALA A 450 32.34 12.16 -8.88
N CYS A 451 32.30 11.16 -7.98
CA CYS A 451 33.44 10.30 -7.63
C CYS A 451 34.70 11.09 -7.22
N GLY A 452 34.53 12.15 -6.42
CA GLY A 452 35.61 13.02 -5.95
C GLY A 452 35.97 14.19 -6.87
N LYS A 453 35.29 14.34 -8.01
CA LYS A 453 35.33 15.58 -8.80
C LYS A 453 34.47 16.66 -8.12
N GLU A 454 34.88 17.91 -8.27
CA GLU A 454 34.10 19.05 -7.81
C GLU A 454 32.79 19.18 -8.61
N VAL A 455 31.68 19.37 -7.89
CA VAL A 455 30.38 19.71 -8.48
C VAL A 455 30.29 21.23 -8.57
N SER A 456 30.56 21.80 -9.74
CA SER A 456 30.71 23.26 -9.96
C SER A 456 29.39 24.04 -10.09
N PHE A 457 28.26 23.42 -9.76
CA PHE A 457 26.92 24.00 -9.85
C PHE A 457 26.09 23.60 -8.63
N THR A 458 25.02 24.36 -8.38
CA THR A 458 24.12 24.16 -7.24
C THR A 458 22.71 23.80 -7.71
N VAL A 459 21.92 23.21 -6.79
CA VAL A 459 20.51 22.90 -7.04
C VAL A 459 19.71 24.14 -7.44
N ALA A 460 19.93 25.28 -6.78
CA ALA A 460 19.23 26.53 -7.09
C ALA A 460 19.55 27.02 -8.52
N GLN A 461 20.82 27.00 -8.92
CA GLN A 461 21.23 27.42 -10.26
C GLN A 461 20.63 26.54 -11.37
N LEU A 462 20.53 25.22 -11.14
CA LEU A 462 19.91 24.33 -12.11
C LEU A 462 18.38 24.46 -12.11
N ALA A 463 17.76 24.68 -10.96
CA ALA A 463 16.31 24.90 -10.86
C ALA A 463 15.85 26.08 -11.74
N ASP A 464 16.65 27.14 -11.83
CA ASP A 464 16.36 28.30 -12.69
C ASP A 464 16.54 28.03 -14.20
N GLN A 465 17.17 26.91 -14.57
CA GLN A 465 17.56 26.58 -15.95
C GLN A 465 16.73 25.45 -16.56
N VAL A 466 15.98 24.69 -15.75
CA VAL A 466 15.23 23.53 -16.21
C VAL A 466 13.78 23.86 -16.52
N THR A 467 13.24 23.17 -17.53
CA THR A 467 11.81 23.22 -17.85
C THR A 467 11.08 22.11 -17.08
N LEU A 468 10.09 22.48 -16.28
CA LEU A 468 9.27 21.55 -15.49
C LEU A 468 8.00 21.08 -16.22
N THR A 469 7.67 21.72 -17.35
CA THR A 469 6.46 21.41 -18.09
C THR A 469 6.61 20.09 -18.83
N LEU A 470 5.76 19.13 -18.49
CA LEU A 470 5.60 17.88 -19.24
C LEU A 470 4.97 18.19 -20.62
N PRO A 471 5.45 17.56 -21.72
CA PRO A 471 4.93 17.86 -23.04
C PRO A 471 3.55 17.22 -23.28
N PHE A 472 2.80 17.74 -24.26
CA PHE A 472 1.66 17.03 -24.85
C PHE A 472 2.17 15.80 -25.63
N PRO A 473 1.47 14.65 -25.60
CA PRO A 473 0.15 14.39 -25.01
C PRO A 473 0.15 13.87 -23.56
N VAL A 474 1.30 13.84 -22.87
CA VAL A 474 1.41 13.18 -21.55
C VAL A 474 1.09 14.10 -20.36
N THR A 475 1.01 15.41 -20.54
CA THR A 475 0.60 16.35 -19.49
C THR A 475 -0.89 16.25 -19.17
N ARG A 476 -1.24 16.33 -17.89
CA ARG A 476 -2.64 16.43 -17.43
C ARG A 476 -3.20 17.81 -17.73
N ILE A 477 -4.43 17.84 -18.22
CA ILE A 477 -5.20 19.07 -18.43
C ILE A 477 -6.54 19.02 -17.67
N SER A 478 -7.04 17.82 -17.36
CA SER A 478 -8.28 17.61 -16.61
C SER A 478 -8.15 17.98 -15.13
N GLU A 479 -9.26 18.46 -14.58
CA GLU A 479 -9.41 18.67 -13.14
C GLU A 479 -9.58 17.33 -12.39
N TYR A 480 -9.41 17.37 -11.07
CA TYR A 480 -9.61 16.24 -10.15
C TYR A 480 -9.96 16.75 -8.76
N LEU A 481 -10.58 15.88 -7.95
CA LEU A 481 -10.96 16.15 -6.57
C LEU A 481 -11.87 17.37 -6.45
N THR A 482 -12.75 17.58 -7.43
CA THR A 482 -13.61 18.79 -7.52
C THR A 482 -14.75 18.78 -6.50
N HIS A 483 -15.02 17.63 -5.88
CA HIS A 483 -16.04 17.50 -4.84
C HIS A 483 -15.66 18.30 -3.58
N GLU A 484 -16.65 18.97 -2.97
CA GLU A 484 -16.43 19.91 -1.84
C GLU A 484 -15.62 19.32 -0.67
N VAL A 485 -15.68 18.01 -0.45
CA VAL A 485 -14.95 17.32 0.62
C VAL A 485 -13.44 17.55 0.55
N PHE A 486 -12.87 17.68 -0.66
CA PHE A 486 -11.44 17.90 -0.89
C PHE A 486 -11.03 19.39 -0.84
N HIS A 487 -11.98 20.29 -0.58
CA HIS A 487 -11.74 21.74 -0.55
C HIS A 487 -12.04 22.39 0.81
N ARG A 488 -12.61 21.66 1.78
CA ARG A 488 -13.18 22.22 3.02
C ARG A 488 -12.35 22.01 4.29
N TYR A 489 -11.40 21.09 4.29
CA TYR A 489 -10.76 20.61 5.52
C TYR A 489 -9.23 20.74 5.47
N HIS A 490 -8.72 21.89 5.05
CA HIS A 490 -7.28 22.12 4.84
C HIS A 490 -6.55 22.67 6.07
N SER A 491 -7.28 23.28 7.02
CA SER A 491 -6.70 23.61 8.32
C SER A 491 -6.68 22.37 9.22
N GLU A 492 -5.64 22.23 10.04
CA GLU A 492 -5.50 21.08 10.95
C GLU A 492 -6.75 20.92 11.85
N HIS A 493 -7.32 22.04 12.32
CA HIS A 493 -8.48 22.01 13.20
C HIS A 493 -9.77 21.61 12.47
N GLU A 494 -9.94 21.97 11.19
CA GLU A 494 -11.08 21.51 10.38
C GLU A 494 -10.97 20.02 10.07
N LEU A 495 -9.78 19.53 9.70
CA LEU A 495 -9.56 18.10 9.49
C LEU A 495 -9.79 17.31 10.78
N LEU A 496 -9.28 17.79 11.92
CA LEU A 496 -9.53 17.17 13.23
C LEU A 496 -11.03 17.02 13.50
N ARG A 497 -11.81 18.09 13.29
CA ARG A 497 -13.27 18.07 13.44
C ARG A 497 -13.94 17.13 12.44
N TYR A 498 -13.45 17.06 11.21
CA TYR A 498 -13.98 16.14 10.20
C TYR A 498 -13.77 14.68 10.60
N MET A 499 -12.53 14.29 10.92
CA MET A 499 -12.21 12.94 11.38
C MET A 499 -13.02 12.56 12.64
N HIS A 500 -13.10 13.46 13.62
CA HIS A 500 -13.90 13.20 14.82
C HIS A 500 -15.39 13.00 14.50
N ARG A 501 -15.97 13.81 13.60
CA ARG A 501 -17.37 13.68 13.19
C ARG A 501 -17.66 12.34 12.51
N LEU A 502 -16.73 11.84 11.69
CA LEU A 502 -16.87 10.53 11.08
C LEU A 502 -16.74 9.43 12.14
N GLN A 503 -15.71 9.50 12.99
CA GLN A 503 -15.51 8.55 14.10
C GLN A 503 -16.76 8.43 14.99
N ALA A 504 -17.41 9.55 15.30
CA ALA A 504 -18.61 9.59 16.14
C ALA A 504 -19.84 8.88 15.53
N ARG A 505 -19.82 8.55 14.24
CA ARG A 505 -20.88 7.79 13.54
C ARG A 505 -20.60 6.29 13.47
N ASP A 506 -19.49 5.84 14.04
CA ASP A 506 -19.02 4.47 13.99
C ASP A 506 -19.02 3.84 15.39
N LEU A 507 -19.67 2.69 15.53
CA LEU A 507 -19.52 1.85 16.72
C LEU A 507 -18.23 1.02 16.58
N SER A 508 -17.36 1.11 17.59
CA SER A 508 -16.11 0.36 17.72
C SER A 508 -15.96 -0.28 19.11
N LEU A 509 -14.82 -0.92 19.38
CA LEU A 509 -14.58 -1.56 20.68
C LEU A 509 -14.36 -0.56 21.82
N VAL A 510 -14.25 0.75 21.52
CA VAL A 510 -14.20 1.78 22.57
C VAL A 510 -15.58 2.04 23.19
N GLN A 511 -16.67 1.58 22.55
CA GLN A 511 -18.03 1.75 23.05
C GLN A 511 -18.59 0.47 23.68
N SER A 512 -18.47 -0.69 23.02
CA SER A 512 -19.07 -1.93 23.50
C SER A 512 -18.42 -3.17 22.89
N MET A 513 -18.77 -4.34 23.41
CA MET A 513 -18.50 -5.61 22.73
C MET A 513 -19.13 -5.60 21.32
N ILE A 514 -18.36 -6.07 20.34
CA ILE A 514 -18.83 -6.35 18.97
C ILE A 514 -18.74 -7.87 18.76
N PRO A 515 -19.78 -8.66 19.09
CA PRO A 515 -19.70 -10.12 19.15
C PRO A 515 -19.85 -10.78 17.77
N LEU A 516 -19.01 -10.38 16.81
CA LEU A 516 -19.02 -10.94 15.47
C LEU A 516 -18.37 -12.34 15.47
N GLY A 517 -19.20 -13.36 15.26
CA GLY A 517 -18.72 -14.72 15.00
C GLY A 517 -17.70 -14.75 13.87
N SER A 518 -16.70 -15.62 13.99
CA SER A 518 -15.58 -15.76 13.05
C SER A 518 -14.65 -14.54 12.91
N CYS A 519 -14.83 -13.47 13.69
CA CYS A 519 -13.99 -12.26 13.64
C CYS A 519 -13.08 -12.08 14.86
N THR A 520 -13.35 -12.77 15.98
CA THR A 520 -12.54 -12.73 17.22
C THR A 520 -12.21 -11.29 17.64
N MET A 521 -13.24 -10.47 17.85
CA MET A 521 -13.14 -9.06 18.23
C MET A 521 -12.65 -8.92 19.70
N LYS A 522 -11.37 -9.22 19.91
CA LYS A 522 -10.66 -9.14 21.20
C LYS A 522 -10.03 -7.76 21.41
N LEU A 523 -9.38 -7.57 22.55
CA LEU A 523 -8.56 -6.39 22.83
C LEU A 523 -7.44 -6.24 21.78
N ASN A 524 -7.30 -5.04 21.24
CA ASN A 524 -6.09 -4.57 20.54
C ASN A 524 -5.34 -3.66 21.51
N ALA A 525 -4.41 -4.21 22.27
CA ALA A 525 -3.84 -3.50 23.40
C ALA A 525 -2.92 -2.36 22.94
N THR A 526 -2.90 -1.25 23.69
CA THR A 526 -2.06 -0.10 23.35
C THR A 526 -0.58 -0.47 23.28
N VAL A 527 -0.11 -1.35 24.18
CA VAL A 527 1.27 -1.88 24.18
C VAL A 527 1.62 -2.61 22.87
N GLU A 528 0.66 -3.31 22.26
CA GLU A 528 0.83 -4.02 20.99
C GLU A 528 0.87 -3.05 19.80
N MET A 529 0.13 -1.93 19.90
CA MET A 529 -0.03 -0.96 18.82
C MET A 529 1.07 0.11 18.75
N ILE A 530 1.67 0.49 19.89
CA ILE A 530 2.71 1.53 19.96
C ILE A 530 3.88 1.30 18.96
N PRO A 531 4.44 0.09 18.82
CA PRO A 531 5.61 -0.13 17.96
C PRO A 531 5.34 0.07 16.47
N VAL A 532 4.08 -0.05 16.02
CA VAL A 532 3.70 0.05 14.60
C VAL A 532 4.14 1.38 13.98
N THR A 533 4.13 2.47 14.76
CA THR A 533 4.53 3.81 14.28
C THR A 533 5.99 4.17 14.59
N TRP A 534 6.78 3.27 15.17
CA TRP A 534 8.20 3.52 15.38
C TRP A 534 8.98 3.51 14.07
N LYS A 535 9.93 4.44 13.93
CA LYS A 535 10.67 4.66 12.68
C LYS A 535 11.40 3.42 12.16
N GLY A 536 12.04 2.65 13.04
CA GLY A 536 12.74 1.41 12.71
C GLY A 536 11.83 0.29 12.20
N PHE A 537 10.51 0.40 12.35
CA PHE A 537 9.53 -0.48 11.71
C PHE A 537 8.82 0.25 10.56
N GLY A 538 8.13 1.35 10.86
CA GLY A 538 7.28 2.08 9.92
C GLY A 538 8.00 2.79 8.75
N ARG A 539 9.30 3.08 8.84
CA ARG A 539 10.05 3.82 7.78
C ARG A 539 11.10 3.00 7.05
N MET A 540 11.08 1.69 7.18
CA MET A 540 11.97 0.82 6.41
C MET A 540 11.40 0.59 5.01
N HIS A 541 12.23 0.75 3.98
CA HIS A 541 11.87 0.39 2.61
C HIS A 541 11.88 -1.15 2.46
N PRO A 542 10.87 -1.80 1.84
CA PRO A 542 10.79 -3.27 1.76
C PRO A 542 12.00 -3.93 1.08
N PHE A 543 12.59 -3.24 0.11
CA PHE A 543 13.76 -3.72 -0.64
C PHE A 543 15.09 -3.14 -0.14
N ALA A 544 15.13 -2.64 1.10
CA ALA A 544 16.38 -2.24 1.73
C ALA A 544 17.34 -3.46 1.86
N PRO A 545 18.67 -3.25 1.77
CA PRO A 545 19.65 -4.31 2.00
C PRO A 545 19.43 -5.06 3.31
N ALA A 546 19.68 -6.38 3.32
CA ALA A 546 19.37 -7.25 4.44
C ALA A 546 20.10 -6.84 5.74
N GLU A 547 21.32 -6.33 5.64
CA GLU A 547 22.09 -5.82 6.77
C GLU A 547 21.43 -4.62 7.48
N GLN A 548 20.48 -3.94 6.82
CA GLN A 548 19.72 -2.82 7.39
C GLN A 548 18.45 -3.29 8.13
N THR A 549 18.04 -4.55 7.98
CA THR A 549 16.73 -5.07 8.43
C THR A 549 16.86 -6.14 9.52
N LEU A 550 17.99 -6.18 10.24
CA LEU A 550 18.27 -7.21 11.23
C LEU A 550 17.23 -7.28 12.37
N GLY A 551 16.64 -6.15 12.76
CA GLY A 551 15.55 -6.11 13.73
C GLY A 551 14.27 -6.79 13.21
N TYR A 552 13.94 -6.59 11.93
CA TYR A 552 12.84 -7.29 11.28
C TYR A 552 13.11 -8.79 11.13
N GLN A 553 14.34 -9.18 10.77
CA GLN A 553 14.71 -10.59 10.62
C GLN A 553 14.56 -11.35 11.94
N ASP A 554 15.06 -10.77 13.04
CA ASP A 554 14.91 -11.35 14.37
C ASP A 554 13.45 -11.40 14.82
N LEU A 555 12.66 -10.33 14.56
CA LEU A 555 11.23 -10.31 14.85
C LEU A 555 10.49 -11.44 14.11
N CYS A 556 10.74 -11.60 12.82
CA CYS A 556 10.14 -12.66 12.01
C CYS A 556 10.55 -14.05 12.53
N ALA A 557 11.83 -14.29 12.77
CA ALA A 557 12.30 -15.58 13.26
C ALA A 557 11.69 -15.96 14.62
N GLN A 558 11.56 -15.00 15.54
CA GLN A 558 10.91 -15.23 16.83
C GLN A 558 9.42 -15.55 16.65
N LEU A 559 8.71 -14.77 15.84
CA LEU A 559 7.29 -14.96 15.58
C LEU A 559 7.03 -16.31 14.87
N GLU A 560 7.84 -16.66 13.87
CA GLU A 560 7.78 -17.95 13.18
C GLU A 560 7.95 -19.11 14.17
N SER A 561 8.94 -19.02 15.07
CA SER A 561 9.15 -20.04 16.10
C SER A 561 7.96 -20.17 17.05
N TRP A 562 7.38 -19.05 17.51
CA TRP A 562 6.21 -19.09 18.39
C TRP A 562 4.98 -19.65 17.68
N LEU A 563 4.75 -19.28 16.42
CA LEU A 563 3.63 -19.80 15.64
C LEU A 563 3.77 -21.31 15.40
N GLN A 564 4.97 -21.82 15.10
CA GLN A 564 5.23 -23.27 14.97
C GLN A 564 4.96 -24.07 16.25
N VAL A 565 5.10 -23.45 17.43
CA VAL A 565 4.77 -24.10 18.70
C VAL A 565 3.25 -24.10 18.94
N ILE A 566 2.54 -23.09 18.44
CA ILE A 566 1.10 -22.91 18.63
C ILE A 566 0.27 -23.76 17.66
N THR A 567 0.74 -23.93 16.41
CA THR A 567 0.03 -24.63 15.32
C THR A 567 0.70 -25.95 14.98
#